data_AF-A0A1K1LJC6-F1
#
_entry.id   AF-A0A1K1LJC6-F1
#
_cell.length_a   1.000
_cell.length_b   1.000
_cell.length_c   1.000
_cell.angle_alpha   90.00
_cell.angle_beta   90.00
_cell.angle_gamma   90.00
#
_symmetry.space_group_name_H-M   'P 1'
#
loop_
_entity.id
_entity.type
_entity.pdbx_description
1 polymer ?
#
loop_
_entity_poly.entity_id
_entity_poly.type
_entity_poly.pdbx_seq_one_letter_code
_entity_poly.pdbx_strand_id
1 'polypeptide(L)'
;MNIKFNIEKSERKALAQKIGELAEMDVRYCGVPSCAYEIGFFTLSKDAVLSFADRMDTEVIEKVLDGLDKAGYTSEDEPETLTISMPRDFFTEQSMNNLLQLIANKETLLKHLEDQILDWESDGIRVDAQDLEDYCANGDI
;
A
#
# COMPACT_ATOMS: atom_id res chain seq x y z
N MET A 1 9.72 -7.70 0.44
CA MET A 1 8.56 -8.07 -0.39
C MET A 1 9.04 -8.73 -1.67
N ASN A 2 8.25 -9.65 -2.23
CA ASN A 2 8.50 -10.29 -3.52
C ASN A 2 7.27 -10.07 -4.41
N ILE A 3 7.50 -9.70 -5.67
CA ILE A 3 6.45 -9.48 -6.67
C ILE A 3 6.79 -10.28 -7.91
N LYS A 4 5.93 -11.21 -8.32
CA LYS A 4 6.16 -12.03 -9.52
C LYS A 4 5.49 -11.41 -10.74
N PHE A 5 6.23 -11.28 -11.85
CA PHE A 5 5.72 -10.76 -13.12
C PHE A 5 5.44 -11.88 -14.12
N ASN A 6 4.32 -11.78 -14.83
CA ASN A 6 3.94 -12.74 -15.86
C ASN A 6 4.52 -12.34 -17.23
N ILE A 7 5.81 -12.62 -17.44
CA ILE A 7 6.54 -12.24 -18.66
C ILE A 7 7.26 -13.43 -19.30
N GLU A 8 7.60 -13.30 -20.59
CA GLU A 8 8.50 -14.25 -21.22
C GLU A 8 9.96 -14.07 -20.74
N LYS A 9 10.74 -15.17 -20.77
CA LYS A 9 12.16 -15.14 -20.35
C LYS A 9 13.03 -14.18 -21.17
N SER A 10 12.66 -13.95 -22.43
CA SER A 10 13.30 -13.01 -23.36
C SER A 10 13.12 -11.55 -22.94
N GLU A 11 11.96 -11.22 -22.38
CA GLU A 11 11.57 -9.86 -21.98
C GLU A 11 12.15 -9.46 -20.62
N ARG A 12 12.68 -10.41 -19.85
CA ARG A 12 13.26 -10.14 -18.52
C ARG A 12 14.36 -9.08 -18.52
N LYS A 13 15.16 -9.03 -19.59
CA LYS A 13 16.19 -7.98 -19.74
C LYS A 13 15.56 -6.60 -19.94
N ALA A 14 14.49 -6.52 -20.73
CA ALA A 14 13.75 -5.28 -20.95
C ALA A 14 13.05 -4.82 -19.67
N LEU A 15 12.45 -5.75 -18.91
CA LEU A 15 11.89 -5.47 -17.59
C LEU A 15 12.95 -4.89 -16.63
N ALA A 16 14.13 -5.52 -16.53
CA ALA A 16 15.21 -5.02 -15.70
C ALA A 16 15.64 -3.59 -16.09
N GLN A 17 15.78 -3.32 -17.39
CA GLN A 17 16.08 -1.98 -17.89
C GLN A 17 14.99 -0.97 -17.53
N LYS A 18 13.72 -1.35 -17.69
CA LYS A 18 12.59 -0.47 -17.36
C LYS A 18 12.54 -0.13 -15.87
N ILE A 19 12.80 -1.11 -15.00
CA ILE A 19 12.90 -0.88 -13.56
C ILE A 19 14.03 0.09 -13.24
N GLY A 20 15.20 -0.07 -13.87
CA GLY A 20 16.33 0.87 -13.72
C GLY A 20 15.99 2.28 -14.17
N GLU A 21 15.26 2.44 -15.29
CA GLU A 21 14.78 3.75 -15.76
C GLU A 21 13.80 4.40 -14.76
N LEU A 22 12.85 3.63 -14.22
CA LEU A 22 11.83 4.15 -13.30
C LEU A 22 12.40 4.50 -11.92
N ALA A 23 13.32 3.67 -11.43
CA ALA A 23 14.02 3.86 -10.17
C ALA A 23 15.19 4.84 -10.28
N GLU A 24 15.57 5.26 -11.50
CA GLU A 24 16.74 6.10 -11.79
C GLU A 24 18.04 5.44 -11.26
N MET A 25 18.15 4.11 -11.42
CA MET A 25 19.25 3.29 -10.91
C MET A 25 19.89 2.44 -12.02
N ASP A 26 21.19 2.17 -11.89
CA ASP A 26 21.93 1.32 -12.81
C ASP A 26 21.54 -0.16 -12.67
N VAL A 27 21.47 -0.85 -13.82
CA VAL A 27 21.13 -2.27 -13.90
C VAL A 27 22.39 -3.10 -14.09
N ARG A 28 22.65 -4.02 -13.16
CA ARG A 28 23.78 -4.95 -13.20
C ARG A 28 23.32 -6.39 -13.34
N TYR A 29 23.87 -7.13 -14.31
CA TYR A 29 23.64 -8.57 -14.42
C TYR A 29 24.61 -9.36 -13.53
N CYS A 30 24.09 -10.21 -12.66
CA CYS A 30 24.87 -10.92 -11.64
C CYS A 30 25.57 -12.19 -12.14
N GLY A 31 25.32 -12.63 -13.39
CA GLY A 31 25.94 -13.81 -13.97
C GLY A 31 25.45 -15.13 -13.36
N VAL A 32 26.17 -16.22 -13.60
CA VAL A 32 25.84 -17.56 -13.09
C VAL A 32 26.35 -17.76 -11.65
N PRO A 33 25.65 -18.52 -10.78
CA PRO A 33 24.46 -19.34 -11.07
C PRO A 33 23.11 -18.60 -10.93
N SER A 34 23.09 -17.40 -10.37
CA SER A 34 21.84 -16.71 -10.00
C SER A 34 21.05 -16.18 -11.21
N CYS A 35 21.74 -15.76 -12.27
CA CYS A 35 21.16 -15.14 -13.47
C CYS A 35 20.22 -13.96 -13.16
N ALA A 36 20.43 -13.29 -12.02
CA ALA A 36 19.63 -12.17 -11.55
C ALA A 36 20.12 -10.82 -12.10
N TYR A 37 19.26 -9.81 -12.03
CA TYR A 37 19.63 -8.41 -12.22
C TYR A 37 19.52 -7.67 -10.89
N GLU A 38 20.57 -6.94 -10.53
CA GLU A 38 20.62 -6.03 -9.38
C GLU A 38 20.39 -4.61 -9.89
N ILE A 39 19.45 -3.89 -9.27
CA ILE A 39 18.96 -2.58 -9.71
C ILE A 39 18.85 -1.72 -8.46
N GLY A 40 19.99 -1.16 -8.04
CA GLY A 40 20.13 -0.54 -6.71
C GLY A 40 19.65 -1.44 -5.59
N PHE A 41 18.53 -1.10 -4.96
CA PHE A 41 17.93 -1.87 -3.85
C PHE A 41 16.97 -2.98 -4.28
N PHE A 42 16.68 -3.06 -5.58
CA PHE A 42 15.85 -4.11 -6.16
C PHE A 42 16.70 -5.25 -6.70
N THR A 43 16.17 -6.46 -6.62
CA THR A 43 16.76 -7.63 -7.28
C THR A 43 15.69 -8.33 -8.10
N LEU A 44 15.92 -8.48 -9.41
CA LEU A 44 15.06 -9.24 -10.30
C LEU A 44 15.67 -10.62 -10.54
N SER A 45 15.02 -11.65 -10.02
CA SER A 45 15.48 -13.04 -10.14
C SER A 45 15.29 -13.61 -11.56
N LYS A 46 15.87 -14.78 -11.80
CA LYS A 46 15.74 -15.50 -13.09
C LYS A 46 14.27 -15.78 -13.46
N ASP A 47 13.42 -15.99 -12.46
CA ASP A 47 12.01 -16.37 -12.62
C ASP A 47 11.08 -15.15 -12.62
N ALA A 48 11.61 -13.97 -12.95
CA ALA A 48 10.87 -12.71 -13.03
C ALA A 48 10.19 -12.29 -11.71
N VAL A 49 10.80 -12.68 -10.58
CA VAL A 49 10.40 -12.22 -9.24
C VAL A 49 11.26 -11.03 -8.86
N LEU A 50 10.64 -9.87 -8.66
CA LEU A 50 11.25 -8.65 -8.14
C LEU A 50 11.21 -8.67 -6.61
N SER A 51 12.36 -8.54 -5.97
CA SER A 51 12.49 -8.54 -4.51
C SER A 51 13.16 -7.26 -4.01
N PHE A 52 12.65 -6.71 -2.91
CA PHE A 52 13.19 -5.53 -2.21
C PHE A 52 12.89 -5.62 -0.70
N ALA A 53 13.63 -4.89 0.12
CA ALA A 53 13.43 -4.88 1.57
C ALA A 53 12.16 -4.10 1.97
N ASP A 54 11.55 -4.48 3.09
CA ASP A 54 10.29 -3.90 3.59
C ASP A 54 10.45 -2.45 4.13
N ARG A 55 11.68 -2.06 4.45
CA ARG A 55 12.03 -0.74 5.00
C ARG A 55 12.45 0.27 3.94
N MET A 56 12.17 -0.01 2.67
CA MET A 56 12.53 0.86 1.57
C MET A 56 11.53 2.01 1.42
N ASP A 57 11.95 3.10 0.79
CA ASP A 57 11.11 4.26 0.55
C ASP A 57 9.88 3.87 -0.29
N THR A 58 8.71 3.90 0.36
CA THR A 58 7.43 3.50 -0.26
C THR A 58 7.15 4.28 -1.53
N GLU A 59 7.52 5.57 -1.58
CA GLU A 59 7.32 6.44 -2.76
C GLU A 59 8.04 5.92 -4.01
N VAL A 60 9.28 5.43 -3.86
CA VAL A 60 10.05 4.88 -4.99
C VAL A 60 9.45 3.56 -5.46
N ILE A 61 9.00 2.71 -4.52
CA ILE A 61 8.35 1.44 -4.83
C ILE A 61 7.06 1.68 -5.61
N GLU A 62 6.20 2.57 -5.13
CA GLU A 62 4.93 2.90 -5.79
C GLU A 62 5.16 3.46 -7.19
N LYS A 63 6.12 4.40 -7.36
CA LYS A 63 6.48 4.95 -8.68
C LYS A 63 6.92 3.86 -9.65
N VAL A 64 7.73 2.90 -9.21
CA VAL A 64 8.20 1.79 -10.05
C VAL A 64 7.02 0.89 -10.42
N LEU A 65 6.17 0.50 -9.46
CA LEU A 65 5.04 -0.40 -9.73
C LEU A 65 4.00 0.22 -10.66
N ASP A 66 3.60 1.48 -10.42
CA ASP A 66 2.69 2.23 -11.30
C ASP A 66 3.30 2.44 -12.70
N GLY A 67 4.61 2.72 -12.76
CA GLY A 67 5.33 2.83 -14.02
C GLY A 67 5.40 1.52 -14.83
N LEU A 68 5.48 0.38 -14.13
CA LEU A 68 5.49 -0.95 -14.76
C LEU A 68 4.09 -1.35 -15.25
N ASP A 69 3.04 -1.05 -14.47
CA ASP A 69 1.65 -1.29 -14.88
C ASP A 69 1.29 -0.47 -16.14
N LYS A 70 1.65 0.82 -16.16
CA LYS A 70 1.52 1.68 -17.35
C LYS A 70 2.31 1.19 -18.56
N ALA A 71 3.40 0.47 -18.34
CA ALA A 71 4.20 -0.15 -19.40
C ALA A 71 3.64 -1.52 -19.85
N GLY A 72 2.57 -2.01 -19.21
CA GLY A 72 1.89 -3.26 -19.55
C GLY A 72 2.47 -4.51 -18.87
N TYR A 73 3.30 -4.35 -17.84
CA TYR A 73 3.83 -5.48 -17.07
C TYR A 73 2.87 -5.86 -15.95
N THR A 74 2.17 -6.98 -16.11
CA THR A 74 1.25 -7.50 -15.11
C THR A 74 1.97 -8.35 -14.07
N SER A 75 1.73 -8.06 -12.80
CA SER A 75 2.19 -8.89 -11.67
C SER A 75 1.11 -9.88 -11.23
N GLU A 76 1.52 -11.06 -10.79
CA GLU A 76 0.63 -12.09 -10.20
C GLU A 76 0.14 -11.70 -8.79
N ASP A 77 0.82 -10.77 -8.12
CA ASP A 77 0.56 -10.38 -6.72
C ASP A 77 -0.44 -9.21 -6.57
N GLU A 78 -1.38 -9.02 -7.51
CA GLU A 78 -2.58 -8.27 -7.13
C GLU A 78 -3.21 -9.02 -5.94
N PRO A 79 -3.43 -8.37 -4.77
CA PRO A 79 -4.12 -9.04 -3.69
C PRO A 79 -5.47 -9.46 -4.27
N GLU A 80 -5.76 -10.77 -4.28
CA GLU A 80 -7.06 -11.28 -4.69
C GLU A 80 -8.11 -10.61 -3.78
N THR A 81 -8.70 -9.52 -4.26
CA THR A 81 -9.67 -8.75 -3.50
C THR A 81 -10.95 -9.57 -3.49
N LEU A 82 -11.14 -10.34 -2.42
CA LEU A 82 -12.37 -11.09 -2.20
C LEU A 82 -13.51 -10.10 -1.92
N THR A 83 -14.22 -9.72 -2.98
CA THR A 83 -15.38 -8.84 -2.89
C THR A 83 -16.63 -9.68 -2.62
N ILE A 84 -17.13 -9.62 -1.38
CA ILE A 84 -18.39 -10.27 -1.00
C ILE A 84 -19.52 -9.25 -1.14
N SER A 85 -20.37 -9.39 -2.16
CA SER A 85 -21.57 -8.57 -2.33
C SER A 85 -22.78 -9.24 -1.68
N MET A 86 -23.55 -8.48 -0.89
CA MET A 86 -24.82 -8.94 -0.32
C MET A 86 -26.01 -8.45 -1.18
N PRO A 87 -26.90 -9.33 -1.67
CA PRO A 87 -28.06 -8.92 -2.45
C PRO A 87 -29.05 -8.09 -1.61
N ARG A 88 -29.59 -7.02 -2.20
CA ARG A 88 -30.55 -6.11 -1.55
C ARG A 88 -31.84 -6.81 -1.11
N ASP A 89 -32.20 -7.90 -1.79
CA ASP A 89 -33.46 -8.64 -1.55
C ASP A 89 -33.46 -9.41 -0.22
N PHE A 90 -32.31 -9.58 0.43
CA PHE A 90 -32.21 -10.16 1.78
C PHE A 90 -32.64 -9.19 2.89
N PHE A 91 -32.76 -7.90 2.59
CA PHE A 91 -33.24 -6.90 3.55
C PHE A 91 -34.77 -6.80 3.45
N THR A 92 -35.46 -7.50 4.34
CA THR A 92 -36.92 -7.40 4.48
C THR A 92 -37.34 -6.00 4.92
N GLU A 93 -38.57 -5.57 4.64
CA GLU A 93 -39.11 -4.28 5.12
C GLU A 93 -38.98 -4.12 6.64
N GLN A 94 -39.16 -5.21 7.39
CA GLN A 94 -38.96 -5.23 8.83
C GLN A 94 -37.50 -4.92 9.22
N SER A 95 -36.52 -5.51 8.53
CA SER A 95 -35.11 -5.23 8.78
C SER A 95 -34.74 -3.79 8.46
N MET A 96 -35.38 -3.18 7.45
CA MET A 96 -35.21 -1.78 7.09
C MET A 96 -35.79 -0.84 8.15
N ASN A 97 -36.99 -1.16 8.66
CA ASN A 97 -37.60 -0.41 9.77
C ASN A 97 -36.77 -0.51 11.06
N ASN A 98 -36.25 -1.69 11.37
CA ASN A 98 -35.34 -1.87 12.51
C ASN A 98 -34.06 -1.03 12.34
N LEU A 99 -33.51 -0.96 11.13
CA LEU A 99 -32.34 -0.13 10.82
C LEU A 99 -32.64 1.37 11.00
N LEU A 100 -33.79 1.84 10.50
CA LEU A 100 -34.21 3.24 10.69
C LEU A 100 -34.40 3.58 12.17
N GLN A 101 -34.99 2.67 12.96
CA GLN A 101 -35.10 2.85 14.41
C GLN A 101 -33.74 2.86 15.10
N LEU A 102 -32.81 2.00 14.69
CA LEU A 102 -31.45 1.98 15.22
C LEU A 102 -30.70 3.29 14.92
N ILE A 103 -30.85 3.83 13.71
CA ILE A 103 -30.28 5.13 13.34
C ILE A 103 -30.89 6.24 14.20
N ALA A 104 -32.22 6.29 14.33
CA ALA A 104 -32.90 7.31 15.15
C ALA A 104 -32.48 7.23 16.63
N ASN A 105 -32.38 6.03 17.19
CA ASN A 105 -31.96 5.83 18.59
C ASN A 105 -30.49 6.16 18.83
N LYS A 106 -29.66 6.08 17.79
CA LYS A 106 -28.22 6.36 17.85
C LYS A 106 -27.85 7.70 17.23
N GLU A 107 -28.82 8.49 16.77
CA GLU A 107 -28.60 9.73 16.03
C GLU A 107 -27.74 10.72 16.84
N THR A 108 -28.00 10.82 18.15
CA THR A 108 -27.23 11.69 19.06
C THR A 108 -25.79 11.21 19.23
N LEU A 109 -25.56 9.90 19.31
CA LEU A 109 -24.22 9.32 19.40
C LEU A 109 -23.45 9.47 18.08
N LEU A 110 -24.14 9.33 16.95
CA LEU A 110 -23.56 9.51 15.62
C LEU A 110 -23.17 10.97 15.37
N LYS A 111 -24.02 11.93 15.74
CA LYS A 111 -23.68 13.37 15.69
C LYS A 111 -22.54 13.74 16.63
N HIS A 112 -22.53 13.19 17.84
CA HIS A 112 -21.43 13.43 18.78
C HIS A 112 -20.10 12.86 18.27
N LEU A 113 -20.14 11.74 17.53
CA LEU A 113 -18.96 11.19 16.87
C LEU A 113 -18.48 12.09 15.72
N GLU A 114 -19.41 12.63 14.93
CA GLU A 114 -19.11 13.59 13.85
C GLU A 114 -18.45 14.87 14.40
N ASP A 115 -18.98 15.42 15.49
CA ASP A 115 -18.39 16.57 16.18
C ASP A 115 -16.99 16.24 16.74
N GLN A 116 -16.80 15.05 17.36
CA GLN A 116 -15.49 14.62 17.87
C GLN A 116 -14.45 14.34 16.77
N ILE A 117 -14.87 13.81 15.62
CA ILE A 117 -13.99 13.56 14.47
C ILE A 117 -13.49 14.90 13.87
N LEU A 118 -14.34 15.94 13.86
CA LEU A 118 -13.95 17.28 13.42
C LEU A 118 -12.96 17.97 14.36
N ASP A 119 -13.05 17.72 15.67
CA ASP A 119 -12.05 18.19 16.64
C ASP A 119 -10.68 17.52 16.43
N TRP A 120 -10.65 16.24 16.04
CA TRP A 120 -9.41 15.51 15.76
C TRP A 120 -8.70 15.93 14.46
N GLU A 121 -9.41 16.54 13.50
CA GLU A 121 -8.79 17.12 12.29
C GLU A 121 -8.24 18.55 12.53
N SER A 122 -8.74 19.28 13.54
CA SER A 122 -8.20 20.59 13.91
C SER A 122 -7.01 20.51 14.85
N ASP A 123 -6.99 19.53 15.76
CA ASP A 123 -5.83 19.16 16.56
C ASP A 123 -5.03 18.07 15.84
N GLY A 124 -4.58 18.37 14.62
CA GLY A 124 -3.43 17.66 14.08
C GLY A 124 -2.33 17.73 15.12
N ILE A 125 -1.84 16.57 15.59
CA ILE A 125 -0.79 16.44 16.60
C ILE A 125 0.32 17.46 16.28
N ARG A 126 0.31 18.60 16.99
CA ARG A 126 1.43 19.53 17.00
C ARG A 126 2.34 19.02 18.10
N VAL A 127 3.29 18.18 17.74
CA VAL A 127 4.49 18.04 18.56
C VAL A 127 5.28 19.31 18.31
N ASP A 128 5.21 20.26 19.23
CA ASP A 128 6.09 21.40 19.18
C ASP A 128 7.47 21.02 19.76
N ALA A 129 8.49 21.84 19.47
CA ALA A 129 9.86 21.51 19.86
C ALA A 129 10.04 21.47 21.40
N GLN A 130 9.09 21.99 22.17
CA GLN A 130 9.09 21.94 23.63
C GLN A 130 8.60 20.59 24.16
N ASP A 131 7.65 19.95 23.48
CA ASP A 131 7.19 18.59 23.83
C ASP A 131 8.32 17.54 23.79
N LEU A 132 9.35 17.72 22.94
CA LEU A 132 10.52 16.84 22.86
C LEU A 132 11.56 17.09 23.97
N GLU A 133 11.65 18.31 24.49
CA GLU A 133 12.57 18.63 25.61
C GLU A 133 12.02 18.06 26.93
N ASP A 134 10.70 18.13 27.14
CA ASP A 134 10.06 17.57 28.33
C ASP A 134 10.05 16.03 28.32
N TYR A 135 9.96 15.40 27.14
CA TYR A 135 10.09 13.95 26.98
C TYR A 135 11.48 13.43 27.39
N CYS A 136 12.54 14.13 26.98
CA CYS A 136 13.91 13.78 27.35
C CYS A 136 14.20 14.03 28.84
N ALA A 137 13.47 14.95 29.48
CA ALA A 137 13.69 15.32 30.87
C ALA A 137 13.02 14.37 31.87
N ASN A 138 11.80 13.88 31.60
CA ASN A 138 10.97 13.29 32.65
C ASN A 138 10.39 11.89 32.36
N GLY A 139 10.56 11.36 31.15
CA GLY A 139 10.32 9.94 30.81
C GLY A 139 9.11 9.29 31.50
N ASP A 140 7.90 9.69 31.13
CA ASP A 140 6.68 8.86 31.00
C ASP A 140 5.43 9.78 30.93
N ILE A 141 4.39 9.29 30.25
CA ILE A 141 3.13 9.99 29.89
C ILE A 141 2.23 10.21 31.11
#